data_AF-A0A095SLN9-F1
#
_entry.id   AF-A0A095SLN9-F1
#
_cell.length_a   1.000
_cell.length_b   1.000
_cell.length_c   1.000
_cell.angle_alpha   90.00
_cell.angle_beta   90.00
_cell.angle_gamma   90.00
#
_symmetry.space_group_name_H-M   'P 1'
#
loop_
_entity.id
_entity.type
_entity.pdbx_description
1 polymer ?
#
loop_
_entity_poly.entity_id
_entity_poly.type
_entity_poly.pdbx_seq_one_letter_code
_entity_poly.pdbx_strand_id
1 'polypeptide(L)'
;MDMLTTGVLSFAAGVIVGAGLLFWLLPARRQAGQLIRDRDEARQALNHYREQVDDHFLHTAELVNDMTQAYRTVHEHLSRGAQALCSEGGRKRAAAKSLDSASNRDNSDPIAPPLDYAPSAKGGTLAEDFGLRSNQTEGPFEPVDVAPPAEPDTIVEPPRDYAEGCDDQGCPPEQEKK
;
A
#
# COMPACT_ATOMS: atom_id res chain seq x y z
N MET A 1 13.53 -7.81 -76.98
CA MET A 1 12.79 -8.39 -75.84
C MET A 1 11.34 -8.03 -76.04
N ASP A 2 10.45 -9.01 -76.19
CA ASP A 2 9.06 -8.76 -76.53
C ASP A 2 8.34 -8.08 -75.36
N MET A 3 7.50 -7.09 -75.66
CA MET A 3 6.76 -6.28 -74.68
C MET A 3 5.93 -7.14 -73.70
N LEU A 4 5.50 -8.33 -74.15
CA LEU A 4 4.83 -9.35 -73.34
C LEU A 4 5.74 -9.93 -72.24
N THR A 5 6.99 -10.25 -72.57
CA THR A 5 7.96 -10.83 -71.62
C THR A 5 8.28 -9.88 -70.48
N THR A 6 8.45 -8.59 -70.78
CA THR A 6 8.72 -7.55 -69.77
C THR A 6 7.53 -7.38 -68.82
N GLY A 7 6.30 -7.46 -69.33
CA GLY A 7 5.08 -7.38 -68.51
C GLY A 7 4.90 -8.57 -67.56
N VAL A 8 5.18 -9.79 -68.01
CA VAL A 8 5.12 -10.99 -67.16
C VAL A 8 6.20 -10.95 -66.07
N LEU A 9 7.40 -10.46 -66.40
CA LEU A 9 8.53 -10.39 -65.47
C LEU A 9 8.29 -9.35 -64.35
N SER A 10 7.72 -8.19 -64.67
CA SER A 10 7.38 -7.17 -63.67
C SER A 10 6.22 -7.62 -62.78
N PHE A 11 5.22 -8.31 -63.32
CA PHE A 11 4.13 -8.89 -62.55
C PHE A 11 4.64 -9.97 -61.57
N ALA A 12 5.50 -10.88 -62.04
CA ALA A 12 6.10 -11.91 -61.20
C ALA A 12 6.94 -11.28 -60.07
N ALA A 13 7.75 -10.26 -60.38
CA ALA A 13 8.51 -9.52 -59.37
C ALA A 13 7.59 -8.83 -58.35
N GLY A 14 6.50 -8.22 -58.79
CA GLY A 14 5.50 -7.60 -57.92
C GLY A 14 4.82 -8.59 -56.98
N VAL A 15 4.49 -9.80 -57.45
CA VAL A 15 3.90 -10.86 -56.61
C VAL A 15 4.89 -11.34 -55.55
N ILE A 16 6.16 -11.52 -55.91
CA ILE A 16 7.20 -11.96 -54.95
C ILE A 16 7.42 -10.89 -53.86
N VAL A 17 7.55 -9.62 -54.26
CA VAL A 17 7.73 -8.51 -53.32
C VAL A 17 6.48 -8.30 -52.47
N GLY A 18 5.28 -8.37 -53.07
CA GLY A 18 4.01 -8.26 -52.37
C GLY A 18 3.79 -9.38 -51.35
N ALA A 19 4.08 -10.63 -51.73
CA ALA A 19 4.00 -11.78 -50.82
C ALA A 19 5.03 -11.69 -49.70
N GLY A 20 6.26 -11.25 -50.00
CA GLY A 20 7.31 -11.03 -49.00
C GLY A 20 6.92 -9.97 -47.96
N LEU A 21 6.42 -8.82 -48.42
CA LEU A 21 5.90 -7.76 -47.54
C LEU A 21 4.73 -8.25 -46.68
N LEU A 22 3.80 -8.99 -47.26
CA LEU A 22 2.64 -9.52 -46.54
C LEU A 22 3.06 -10.54 -45.48
N PHE A 23 3.98 -11.45 -45.81
CA PHE A 23 4.53 -12.43 -44.88
C PHE A 23 5.29 -11.78 -43.73
N TRP A 24 6.03 -10.70 -44.00
CA TRP A 24 6.76 -9.95 -42.97
C TRP A 24 5.86 -9.11 -42.06
N LEU A 25 4.75 -8.56 -42.59
CA LEU A 25 3.83 -7.71 -41.82
C LEU A 25 2.75 -8.49 -41.04
N LEU A 26 2.43 -9.72 -41.46
CA LEU A 26 1.49 -10.62 -40.77
C LEU A 26 1.84 -10.91 -39.29
N PRO A 27 3.10 -11.24 -38.90
CA PRO A 27 3.44 -11.52 -37.51
C PRO A 27 3.25 -10.32 -36.58
N ALA A 28 3.49 -9.08 -37.06
CA ALA A 28 3.28 -7.86 -36.26
C ALA A 28 1.80 -7.70 -35.83
N ARG A 29 0.85 -8.13 -36.67
CA ARG A 29 -0.58 -8.13 -36.33
C ARG A 29 -0.94 -9.19 -35.30
N ARG A 30 -0.23 -10.32 -35.27
CA ARG A 30 -0.45 -11.39 -34.27
C ARG A 30 0.06 -10.96 -32.89
N GLN A 31 1.18 -10.24 -32.83
CA GLN A 31 1.72 -9.68 -31.58
C GLN A 31 0.77 -8.65 -30.95
N ALA A 32 0.12 -7.80 -31.76
CA ALA A 32 -0.88 -6.87 -31.26
C ALA A 32 -2.06 -7.57 -30.56
N GLY A 33 -2.49 -8.73 -31.07
CA GLY A 33 -3.53 -9.54 -30.44
C GLY A 33 -3.11 -10.17 -29.11
N GLN A 34 -1.84 -10.54 -28.96
CA GLN A 34 -1.29 -11.04 -27.70
C GLN A 34 -1.21 -9.92 -26.65
N LEU A 35 -0.67 -8.76 -27.03
CA LEU A 35 -0.60 -7.59 -26.14
C LEU A 35 -1.97 -7.14 -25.61
N ILE A 36 -3.02 -7.20 -26.44
CA ILE A 36 -4.39 -6.90 -26.00
C ILE A 36 -4.86 -7.93 -24.96
N ARG A 37 -4.59 -9.22 -25.19
CA ARG A 37 -4.95 -10.29 -24.25
C ARG A 37 -4.23 -10.14 -22.92
N ASP A 38 -2.92 -9.90 -22.95
CA ASP A 38 -2.11 -9.73 -21.73
C ASP A 38 -2.62 -8.52 -20.92
N ARG A 39 -2.96 -7.43 -21.61
CA ARG A 39 -3.53 -6.23 -20.98
C ARG A 39 -4.91 -6.49 -20.37
N ASP A 40 -5.76 -7.25 -21.05
CA ASP A 40 -7.09 -7.59 -20.55
C ASP A 40 -7.01 -8.58 -19.36
N GLU A 41 -6.09 -9.54 -19.41
CA GLU A 41 -5.81 -10.47 -18.31
C GLU A 41 -5.30 -9.74 -17.07
N ALA A 42 -4.31 -8.84 -17.22
CA ALA A 42 -3.79 -8.04 -16.11
C ALA A 42 -4.89 -7.17 -15.46
N ARG A 43 -5.78 -6.60 -16.28
CA ARG A 43 -6.93 -5.82 -15.77
C ARG A 43 -7.93 -6.69 -15.03
N GLN A 44 -8.19 -7.88 -15.53
CA GLN A 44 -9.08 -8.83 -14.89
C GLN A 44 -8.51 -9.27 -13.53
N ALA A 45 -7.21 -9.55 -13.45
CA ALA A 45 -6.52 -9.86 -12.20
C ALA A 45 -6.61 -8.72 -11.18
N LEU A 46 -6.39 -7.46 -11.61
CA LEU A 46 -6.54 -6.29 -10.74
C LEU A 46 -7.98 -6.10 -10.24
N ASN A 47 -8.98 -6.31 -11.09
CA ASN A 47 -10.37 -6.21 -10.69
C ASN A 47 -10.73 -7.30 -9.68
N HIS A 48 -10.27 -8.53 -9.90
CA HIS A 48 -10.50 -9.63 -8.98
C HIS A 48 -9.83 -9.40 -7.62
N TYR A 49 -8.60 -8.88 -7.62
CA TYR A 49 -7.91 -8.51 -6.38
C TYR A 49 -8.68 -7.42 -5.62
N ARG A 50 -9.18 -6.39 -6.31
CA ARG A 50 -10.01 -5.34 -5.68
C ARG A 50 -11.27 -5.92 -5.04
N GLU A 51 -11.96 -6.80 -5.75
CA GLU A 51 -13.15 -7.49 -5.23
C GLU A 51 -12.82 -8.33 -3.99
N GLN A 52 -11.69 -9.05 -3.99
CA GLN A 52 -11.23 -9.82 -2.83
C GLN A 52 -10.89 -8.93 -1.62
N VAL A 53 -10.30 -7.76 -1.86
CA VAL A 53 -10.01 -6.78 -0.81
C VAL A 53 -11.29 -6.21 -0.23
N ASP A 54 -12.26 -5.86 -1.09
CA ASP A 54 -13.55 -5.34 -0.66
C ASP A 54 -14.30 -6.38 0.22
N ASP A 55 -14.32 -7.65 -0.20
CA ASP A 55 -14.92 -8.74 0.58
C ASP A 55 -14.21 -8.94 1.93
N HIS A 56 -12.86 -8.89 1.94
CA HIS A 56 -12.09 -9.00 3.17
C HIS A 56 -12.41 -7.88 4.17
N PHE A 57 -12.54 -6.63 3.71
CA PHE A 57 -12.88 -5.51 4.57
C PHE A 57 -14.34 -5.52 5.03
N LEU A 58 -15.27 -6.00 4.20
CA LEU A 58 -16.65 -6.22 4.62
C LEU A 58 -16.73 -7.27 5.73
N HIS A 59 -16.07 -8.41 5.56
CA HIS A 59 -16.03 -9.45 6.58
C HIS A 59 -15.31 -8.99 7.86
N THR A 60 -14.22 -8.24 7.72
CA THR A 60 -13.51 -7.66 8.86
C THR A 60 -14.38 -6.65 9.61
N ALA A 61 -15.15 -5.82 8.91
CA ALA A 61 -16.07 -4.87 9.55
C ALA A 61 -17.17 -5.58 10.35
N GLU A 62 -17.70 -6.69 9.82
CA GLU A 62 -18.64 -7.55 10.54
C GLU A 62 -18.01 -8.13 11.81
N LEU A 63 -16.80 -8.69 11.70
CA LEU A 63 -16.10 -9.29 12.83
C LEU A 63 -15.74 -8.27 13.92
N VAL A 64 -15.35 -7.06 13.53
CA VAL A 64 -15.08 -5.93 14.44
C VAL A 64 -16.37 -5.47 15.15
N ASN A 65 -17.49 -5.45 14.43
CA ASN A 65 -18.79 -5.14 15.05
C ASN A 65 -19.18 -6.20 16.09
N ASP A 66 -19.00 -7.48 15.77
CA ASP A 66 -19.25 -8.58 16.70
C ASP A 66 -18.36 -8.49 17.94
N MET A 67 -17.08 -8.19 17.75
CA MET A 67 -16.16 -7.93 18.85
C MET A 67 -16.62 -6.75 19.71
N THR A 68 -17.08 -5.66 19.10
CA THR A 68 -17.61 -4.49 19.82
C THR A 68 -18.84 -4.85 20.64
N GLN A 69 -19.73 -5.68 20.10
CA GLN A 69 -20.90 -6.18 20.82
C GLN A 69 -20.51 -7.10 21.98
N ALA A 70 -19.55 -8.00 21.77
CA ALA A 70 -19.01 -8.86 22.83
C ALA A 70 -18.38 -8.02 23.95
N TYR A 71 -17.59 -7.00 23.61
CA TYR A 71 -17.02 -6.05 24.57
C TYR A 71 -18.09 -5.34 25.39
N ARG A 72 -19.13 -4.79 24.75
CA ARG A 72 -20.26 -4.15 25.45
C ARG A 72 -20.95 -5.12 26.41
N THR A 73 -21.14 -6.36 25.99
CA THR A 73 -21.77 -7.40 26.82
C THR A 73 -20.94 -7.71 28.07
N VAL A 74 -19.62 -7.86 27.90
CA VAL A 74 -18.70 -8.06 29.02
C VAL A 74 -18.70 -6.86 29.96
N HIS A 75 -18.69 -5.65 29.42
CA HIS A 75 -18.74 -4.42 30.21
C HIS A 75 -20.04 -4.31 31.02
N GLU A 76 -21.19 -4.62 30.42
CA GLU A 76 -22.48 -4.64 31.10
C GLU A 76 -22.52 -5.70 32.21
N HIS A 77 -21.98 -6.89 31.94
CA HIS A 77 -21.88 -7.94 32.95
C HIS A 77 -21.00 -7.51 34.13
N LEU A 78 -19.88 -6.84 33.86
CA LEU A 78 -18.99 -6.31 34.89
C LEU A 78 -19.64 -5.17 35.68
N SER A 79 -20.35 -4.26 35.02
CA SER A 79 -21.13 -3.20 35.66
C SER A 79 -22.18 -3.78 36.61
N ARG A 80 -22.97 -4.74 36.13
CA ARG A 80 -23.99 -5.43 36.93
C ARG A 80 -23.37 -6.21 38.09
N GLY A 81 -22.27 -6.92 37.84
CA GLY A 81 -21.52 -7.63 38.86
C GLY A 81 -20.98 -6.69 39.94
N ALA A 82 -20.40 -5.55 39.54
CA ALA A 82 -19.94 -4.52 40.46
C ALA A 82 -21.10 -3.96 41.29
N GLN A 83 -22.26 -3.67 40.69
CA GLN A 83 -23.44 -3.19 41.44
C GLN A 83 -23.95 -4.22 42.46
N ALA A 84 -23.94 -5.51 42.12
CA ALA A 84 -24.42 -6.58 42.99
C ALA A 84 -23.43 -6.95 44.10
N LEU A 85 -22.13 -6.96 43.82
CA LEU A 85 -21.09 -7.42 44.74
C LEU A 85 -20.42 -6.30 45.54
N CYS A 86 -20.47 -5.03 45.09
CA CYS A 86 -19.84 -3.94 45.81
C CYS A 86 -20.71 -3.39 46.94
N SER A 87 -20.11 -3.24 48.13
CA SER A 87 -20.65 -2.42 49.21
C SER A 87 -20.95 -0.99 48.73
N GLU A 88 -21.85 -0.28 49.41
CA GLU A 88 -22.27 1.08 49.03
C GLU A 88 -21.09 2.05 48.80
N GLY A 89 -20.01 1.93 49.57
CA GLY A 89 -18.79 2.70 49.38
C GLY A 89 -18.01 2.34 48.11
N GLY A 90 -18.06 1.08 47.67
CA GLY A 90 -17.46 0.60 46.43
C GLY A 90 -18.25 1.05 45.20
N ARG A 91 -19.58 1.05 45.26
CA ARG A 91 -20.46 1.56 44.19
C ARG A 91 -20.23 3.04 43.91
N LYS A 92 -20.09 3.88 44.96
CA LYS A 92 -19.82 5.33 44.81
C LYS A 92 -18.46 5.60 44.14
N ARG A 93 -17.42 4.81 44.46
CA ARG A 93 -16.09 4.95 43.81
C ARG A 93 -16.06 4.42 42.38
N ALA A 94 -16.76 3.33 42.08
CA ALA A 94 -16.87 2.79 40.73
C ALA A 94 -17.64 3.74 39.80
N ALA A 95 -18.74 4.33 40.29
CA ALA A 95 -19.52 5.32 39.55
C ALA A 95 -18.68 6.58 39.24
N ALA A 96 -17.88 7.06 40.19
CA ALA A 96 -16.99 8.22 39.99
C ALA A 96 -15.85 7.98 38.97
N LYS A 97 -15.58 6.73 38.59
CA LYS A 97 -14.57 6.35 37.59
C LYS A 97 -15.18 5.89 36.26
N SER A 98 -16.51 5.90 36.13
CA SER A 98 -17.16 5.56 34.86
C SER A 98 -16.82 6.60 33.80
N LEU A 99 -16.48 6.15 32.57
CA LEU A 99 -16.18 7.02 31.43
C LEU A 99 -17.31 8.02 31.14
N ASP A 100 -18.54 7.70 31.51
CA ASP A 100 -19.71 8.58 31.35
C ASP A 100 -19.58 9.88 32.17
N SER A 101 -18.86 9.84 33.29
CA SER A 101 -18.56 11.04 34.09
C SER A 101 -17.52 11.95 33.43
N ALA A 102 -16.71 11.43 32.50
CA ALA A 102 -15.74 12.22 31.75
C ALA A 102 -16.38 12.95 30.55
N SER A 103 -17.53 12.46 30.04
CA SER A 103 -18.29 13.15 28.98
C SER A 103 -18.99 14.42 29.47
N ASN A 104 -19.15 14.58 30.78
CA ASN A 104 -19.70 15.79 31.40
C ASN A 104 -18.59 16.75 31.87
N ARG A 105 -17.37 16.60 31.35
CA ARG A 105 -16.34 17.63 31.48
C ARG A 105 -16.76 18.76 30.55
N ASP A 106 -17.17 19.85 31.19
CA ASP A 106 -17.65 21.09 30.61
C ASP A 106 -17.02 21.37 29.23
N ASN A 107 -17.87 21.65 28.23
CA ASN A 107 -17.50 21.94 26.84
C ASN A 107 -16.77 23.30 26.71
N SER A 108 -15.97 23.69 27.70
CA SER A 108 -15.21 24.94 27.76
C SER A 108 -13.80 24.81 27.21
N ASP A 109 -13.32 23.59 26.93
CA ASP A 109 -12.04 23.40 26.26
C ASP A 109 -12.23 23.70 24.77
N PRO A 110 -11.49 24.65 24.18
CA PRO A 110 -11.64 25.00 22.77
C PRO A 110 -11.37 23.76 21.91
N ILE A 111 -12.28 23.49 20.97
CA ILE A 111 -12.13 22.44 19.96
C ILE A 111 -10.83 22.71 19.20
N ALA A 112 -9.77 22.01 19.58
CA ALA A 112 -8.49 22.09 18.89
C ALA A 112 -8.63 21.36 17.55
N PRO A 113 -8.04 21.89 16.46
CA PRO A 113 -7.91 21.13 15.22
C PRO A 113 -7.23 19.78 15.52
N PRO A 114 -7.49 18.74 14.71
CA PRO A 114 -6.86 17.44 14.88
C PRO A 114 -5.35 17.63 14.98
N LEU A 115 -4.78 17.13 16.06
CA LEU A 115 -3.34 17.23 16.32
C LEU A 115 -2.60 16.57 15.14
N ASP A 116 -1.72 17.32 14.48
CA ASP A 116 -0.80 16.73 13.51
C ASP A 116 0.18 15.86 14.30
N TYR A 117 0.05 14.54 14.14
CA TYR A 117 0.89 13.57 14.82
C TYR A 117 2.32 13.55 14.27
N ALA A 118 2.63 14.38 13.27
CA ALA A 118 3.98 14.54 12.77
C ALA A 118 4.92 15.04 13.88
N PRO A 119 5.91 14.24 14.30
CA PRO A 119 6.92 14.70 15.24
C PRO A 119 7.68 15.86 14.62
N SER A 120 7.77 16.99 15.34
CA SER A 120 8.44 18.22 14.89
C SER A 120 9.97 18.11 14.97
N ALA A 121 10.53 16.95 14.61
CA ALA A 121 11.96 16.77 14.51
C ALA A 121 12.52 17.67 13.41
N LYS A 122 13.70 18.26 13.68
CA LYS A 122 14.38 19.16 12.76
C LYS A 122 14.84 18.36 11.53
N GLY A 123 14.04 18.39 10.46
CA GLY A 123 14.27 17.60 9.24
C GLY A 123 13.04 16.82 8.75
N GLY A 124 11.96 16.75 9.55
CA GLY A 124 10.76 16.00 9.21
C GLY A 124 10.92 14.48 9.37
N THR A 125 9.86 13.73 9.09
CA THR A 125 9.84 12.25 9.21
C THR A 125 10.69 11.54 8.15
N LEU A 126 11.21 12.27 7.18
CA LEU A 126 12.07 11.76 6.10
C LEU A 126 13.55 12.13 6.30
N ALA A 127 13.91 12.66 7.47
CA ALA A 127 15.30 12.94 7.76
C ALA A 127 16.05 11.61 8.04
N GLU A 128 17.22 11.45 7.43
CA GLU A 128 18.08 10.28 7.60
C GLU A 128 18.51 10.04 9.06
N ASP A 129 18.43 11.07 9.91
CA ASP A 129 18.75 11.02 11.35
C ASP A 129 17.51 10.88 12.26
N PHE A 130 16.31 10.72 11.69
CA PHE A 130 15.08 10.55 12.45
C PHE A 130 15.11 9.26 13.27
N GLY A 131 15.09 9.38 14.60
CA GLY A 131 15.13 8.25 15.54
C GLY A 131 16.53 7.75 15.91
N LEU A 132 17.61 8.35 15.40
CA LEU A 132 18.99 7.90 15.65
C LEU A 132 19.76 8.71 16.71
N ARG A 133 19.17 9.78 17.25
CA ARG A 133 19.85 10.69 18.20
C ARG A 133 19.71 10.18 19.64
N SER A 134 20.76 9.55 20.16
CA SER A 134 20.78 8.80 21.42
C SER A 134 20.89 9.62 22.72
N ASN A 135 20.69 10.95 22.71
CA ASN A 135 21.01 11.76 23.89
C ASN A 135 20.34 13.12 24.05
N GLN A 136 19.42 13.56 23.19
CA GLN A 136 18.61 14.76 23.45
C GLN A 136 17.23 14.62 22.81
N THR A 137 16.32 13.97 23.55
CA THR A 137 14.90 13.84 23.20
C THR A 137 14.14 14.98 23.89
N GLU A 138 14.12 16.17 23.29
CA GLU A 138 13.12 17.18 23.65
C GLU A 138 11.88 16.93 22.79
N GLY A 139 11.08 15.94 23.18
CA GLY A 139 9.80 15.62 22.56
C GLY A 139 8.85 15.00 23.59
N PRO A 140 7.52 15.15 23.48
CA PRO A 140 6.56 14.69 24.50
C PRO A 140 6.52 13.16 24.73
N PHE A 141 7.28 12.39 23.95
CA PHE A 141 7.38 10.94 24.06
C PHE A 141 8.83 10.59 24.41
N GLU A 142 9.13 10.57 25.71
CA GLU A 142 10.27 9.75 26.17
C GLU A 142 9.95 8.29 25.84
N PRO A 143 10.82 7.58 25.09
CA PRO A 143 10.70 6.15 24.95
C PRO A 143 10.76 5.55 26.36
N VAL A 144 9.79 4.70 26.72
CA VAL A 144 9.93 3.82 27.87
C VAL A 144 11.26 3.08 27.68
N ASP A 145 12.14 3.12 28.69
CA ASP A 145 13.42 2.40 28.72
C ASP A 145 13.18 0.88 28.63
N VAL A 146 12.82 0.41 27.44
CA VAL A 146 12.80 -0.99 27.08
C VAL A 146 14.24 -1.30 26.68
N ALA A 147 14.88 -2.17 27.46
CA ALA A 147 16.19 -2.73 27.10
C ALA A 147 16.17 -3.13 25.62
N PRO A 148 17.23 -2.80 24.84
CA PRO A 148 17.23 -2.99 23.40
C PRO A 148 16.82 -4.44 23.10
N PRO A 149 15.69 -4.67 22.39
CA PRO A 149 15.33 -6.01 21.98
C PRO A 149 16.47 -6.55 21.13
N ALA A 150 16.90 -7.78 21.44
CA ALA A 150 17.90 -8.47 20.63
C ALA A 150 17.49 -8.38 19.15
N GLU A 151 18.40 -7.90 18.31
CA GLU A 151 18.14 -7.72 16.89
C GLU A 151 17.64 -9.05 16.30
N PRO A 152 16.50 -9.06 15.56
CA PRO A 152 16.10 -10.25 14.85
C PRO A 152 17.08 -10.50 13.69
N ASP A 153 17.83 -11.60 13.76
CA ASP A 153 18.88 -12.03 12.80
C ASP A 153 18.41 -12.21 11.34
N THR A 154 17.15 -11.93 11.02
CA THR A 154 16.62 -12.10 9.66
C THR A 154 15.71 -10.94 9.27
N ILE A 155 16.32 -9.93 8.66
CA ILE A 155 15.62 -8.99 7.78
C ILE A 155 15.21 -9.79 6.55
N VAL A 156 13.95 -10.25 6.48
CA VAL A 156 13.40 -10.85 5.26
C VAL A 156 13.17 -9.72 4.27
N GLU A 157 14.12 -9.51 3.35
CA GLU A 157 13.93 -8.58 2.24
C GLU A 157 12.77 -9.07 1.35
N PRO A 158 11.78 -8.20 1.04
CA PRO A 158 10.76 -8.54 0.06
C PRO A 158 11.42 -8.74 -1.33
N PRO A 159 10.83 -9.59 -2.21
CA PRO A 159 11.39 -9.83 -3.54
C PRO A 159 11.59 -8.51 -4.31
N ARG A 160 12.85 -8.15 -4.52
CA ARG A 160 13.26 -6.96 -5.29
C ARG A 160 13.01 -7.24 -6.76
N ASP A 161 11.87 -6.81 -7.28
CA ASP A 161 11.55 -6.87 -8.72
C ASP A 161 11.09 -5.51 -9.29
N TYR A 162 11.41 -4.41 -8.63
CA TYR A 162 11.21 -3.07 -9.18
C TYR A 162 12.53 -2.52 -9.74
N ALA A 163 12.68 -2.66 -11.05
CA ALA A 163 13.45 -1.80 -11.95
C ALA A 163 14.77 -1.22 -11.40
N GLU A 164 15.86 -1.97 -11.53
CA GLU A 164 17.21 -1.39 -11.58
C GLU A 164 17.28 -0.45 -12.80
N GLY A 165 17.19 0.84 -12.51
CA GLY A 165 17.76 1.88 -13.36
C GLY A 165 19.25 1.61 -13.54
N CYS A 166 19.72 1.89 -14.74
CA CYS A 166 21.04 1.50 -15.21
C CYS A 166 22.15 2.28 -14.51
N ASP A 167 22.67 1.75 -13.41
CA ASP A 167 23.80 2.35 -12.71
C ASP A 167 25.13 1.67 -13.13
N ASP A 168 25.08 0.37 -13.42
CA ASP A 168 26.28 -0.45 -13.46
C ASP A 168 26.35 -1.39 -14.66
N GLN A 169 26.46 -0.86 -15.89
CA GLN A 169 27.10 -1.57 -17.02
C GLN A 169 27.28 -0.68 -18.28
N GLY A 170 28.48 -0.09 -18.39
CA GLY A 170 29.19 0.18 -19.65
C GLY A 170 28.43 0.77 -20.85
N CYS A 171 28.21 2.09 -20.86
CA CYS A 171 28.10 2.84 -22.12
C CYS A 171 29.44 3.50 -22.46
N PRO A 172 29.88 3.50 -23.74
CA PRO A 172 31.05 4.26 -24.16
C PRO A 172 30.76 5.77 -24.07
N PRO A 173 31.76 6.63 -23.77
CA PRO A 173 31.51 8.06 -23.59
C PRO A 173 31.08 8.72 -24.90
N GLU A 174 29.97 9.45 -24.82
CA GLU A 174 29.46 10.32 -25.87
C GLU A 174 30.48 11.44 -26.14
N GLN A 175 30.94 11.56 -27.38
CA GLN A 175 31.90 12.60 -27.75
C GLN A 175 31.21 13.97 -27.75
N GLU A 176 31.66 14.86 -26.86
CA GLU A 176 31.40 16.30 -26.97
C GLU A 176 31.88 16.82 -28.33
N LYS A 177 30.93 17.23 -29.18
CA LYS A 177 31.22 17.96 -30.40
C LYS A 177 31.02 19.45 -30.14
N LYS A 178 32.14 20.17 -30.20
CA LYS A 178 32.25 21.63 -30.23
C LYS A 178 31.54 22.24 -31.44
#